data_AF-A0A8S2KRP6-F1
#
_entry.id   AF-A0A8S2KRP6-F1
#
_cell.length_a   1.000
_cell.length_b   1.000
_cell.length_c   1.000
_cell.angle_alpha   90.00
_cell.angle_beta   90.00
_cell.angle_gamma   90.00
#
_symmetry.space_group_name_H-M   'P 1'
#
loop_
_entity.id
_entity.type
_entity.pdbx_description
1 polymer ?
#
loop_
_entity_poly.entity_id
_entity_poly.type
_entity_poly.pdbx_seq_one_letter_code
_entity_poly.pdbx_strand_id
1 'polypeptide(L)'
;MNALKIDGETTLLSDAIFLASELLQQQSTHNNNHGPMFLFVLTDGYDRRGSFIHRIIAHAEQRSITVIGIGIGLESNGVCLSFNDWIIAQNPRLVCDALINWSNEQSDGRTPNDSLFHEEKTSIFRG
;
A
#
# COMPACT_ATOMS: atom_id res chain seq x y z
N MET A 1 20.77 -11.05 -8.81
CA MET A 1 19.99 -9.86 -8.45
C MET A 1 20.63 -8.65 -9.13
N ASN A 2 20.05 -8.18 -10.24
CA ASN A 2 20.45 -6.90 -10.82
C ASN A 2 19.71 -5.81 -10.04
N ALA A 3 20.42 -5.10 -9.16
CA ALA A 3 19.87 -3.90 -8.55
C ALA A 3 19.61 -2.91 -9.69
N LEU A 4 18.35 -2.51 -9.88
CA LEU A 4 18.01 -1.35 -10.68
C LEU A 4 18.78 -0.17 -10.08
N LYS A 5 19.81 0.31 -10.80
CA LYS A 5 20.47 1.58 -10.50
C LYS A 5 19.47 2.68 -10.85
N ILE A 6 18.63 3.04 -9.89
CA ILE A 6 17.75 4.20 -10.02
C ILE A 6 18.64 5.40 -9.70
N ASP A 7 19.27 5.97 -10.74
CA ASP A 7 20.17 7.11 -10.58
C ASP A 7 19.37 8.33 -10.07
N GLY A 8 19.63 8.71 -8.83
CA GLY A 8 18.95 9.78 -8.10
C GLY A 8 19.28 9.73 -6.61
N GLU A 9 19.26 10.89 -5.96
CA GLU A 9 19.56 11.04 -4.55
C GLU A 9 18.32 10.60 -3.73
N THR A 10 18.29 9.33 -3.28
CA THR A 10 17.11 8.71 -2.66
C THR A 10 16.69 9.40 -1.36
N THR A 11 15.40 9.31 -1.03
CA THR A 11 14.86 9.68 0.29
C THR A 11 14.51 8.43 1.09
N LEU A 12 14.55 8.52 2.41
CA LEU A 12 14.19 7.40 3.30
C LEU A 12 12.80 6.84 2.99
N LEU A 13 11.86 7.71 2.59
CA LEU A 13 10.51 7.33 2.18
C LEU A 13 10.54 6.51 0.89
N SER A 14 11.29 6.97 -0.11
CA SER A 14 11.42 6.27 -1.40
C SER A 14 12.09 4.91 -1.25
N ASP A 15 13.12 4.81 -0.42
CA ASP A 15 13.80 3.54 -0.13
C ASP A 15 12.87 2.57 0.61
N ALA A 16 12.05 3.06 1.54
CA ALA A 16 11.05 2.25 2.24
C ALA A 16 9.98 1.70 1.28
N ILE A 17 9.47 2.54 0.37
CA ILE A 17 8.48 2.11 -0.64
C ILE A 17 9.09 1.08 -1.57
N PHE A 18 10.33 1.29 -2.04
CA PHE A 18 11.03 0.35 -2.90
C PHE A 18 11.22 -1.00 -2.21
N LEU A 19 11.74 -1.00 -0.98
CA LEU A 19 11.96 -2.23 -0.21
C LEU A 19 10.65 -2.98 0.06
N ALA A 20 9.60 -2.28 0.47
CA ALA A 20 8.29 -2.88 0.69
C ALA A 20 7.73 -3.50 -0.60
N SER A 21 7.93 -2.83 -1.74
CA SER A 21 7.51 -3.34 -3.04
C SER A 21 8.24 -4.63 -3.43
N GLU A 22 9.55 -4.70 -3.21
CA GLU A 22 10.34 -5.93 -3.44
C GLU A 22 9.85 -7.09 -2.56
N LEU A 23 9.55 -6.82 -1.28
CA LEU A 23 9.02 -7.83 -0.36
C LEU A 23 7.65 -8.37 -0.79
N LEU A 24 6.73 -7.48 -1.19
CA LEU A 24 5.41 -7.86 -1.70
C LEU A 24 5.52 -8.72 -2.96
N GLN A 25 6.41 -8.37 -3.88
CA GLN A 25 6.66 -9.18 -5.09
C GLN A 25 7.20 -10.56 -4.75
N GLN A 26 8.18 -10.65 -3.84
CA GLN A 26 8.74 -11.93 -3.44
C GLN A 26 7.68 -12.85 -2.82
N GLN A 27 6.84 -12.32 -1.93
CA GLN A 27 5.72 -13.09 -1.36
C GLN A 27 4.73 -13.55 -2.42
N SER A 28 4.39 -12.67 -3.36
CA SER A 28 3.48 -12.96 -4.45
C SER A 28 3.99 -14.10 -5.33
N THR A 29 5.27 -14.06 -5.73
CA THR A 29 5.88 -15.13 -6.55
C THR A 29 5.97 -16.49 -5.84
N HIS A 30 6.04 -16.49 -4.50
CA HIS A 30 6.16 -17.73 -3.73
C HIS A 30 4.82 -18.47 -3.56
N ASN A 31 3.70 -17.75 -3.56
CA ASN A 31 2.40 -18.31 -3.14
C ASN A 31 1.43 -18.63 -4.29
N ASN A 32 1.82 -18.45 -5.56
CA ASN A 32 1.04 -18.80 -6.78
C ASN A 32 -0.41 -18.28 -6.80
N ASN A 33 -0.76 -17.35 -5.92
CA ASN A 33 -2.11 -16.82 -5.73
C ASN A 33 -2.00 -15.29 -5.76
N HIS A 34 -2.47 -14.67 -6.83
CA HIS A 34 -2.28 -13.24 -7.06
C HIS A 34 -3.60 -12.50 -6.84
N GLY A 35 -3.82 -12.08 -5.59
CA GLY A 35 -4.77 -11.01 -5.29
C GLY A 35 -4.14 -9.63 -5.57
N PRO A 36 -4.95 -8.56 -5.59
CA PRO A 36 -4.44 -7.20 -5.70
C PRO A 36 -3.47 -6.90 -4.54
N MET A 37 -2.35 -6.25 -4.84
CA MET A 37 -1.35 -5.84 -3.85
C MET A 37 -1.46 -4.35 -3.58
N PHE A 38 -1.51 -4.01 -2.30
CA PHE A 38 -1.61 -2.63 -1.82
C PHE A 38 -0.45 -2.32 -0.89
N LEU A 39 0.08 -1.10 -1.01
CA LEU A 39 1.09 -0.54 -0.12
C LEU A 39 0.58 0.77 0.45
N PHE A 40 0.20 0.76 1.73
CA PHE A 40 -0.26 1.95 2.44
C PHE A 40 0.92 2.66 3.11
N VAL A 41 1.09 3.94 2.83
CA VAL A 41 2.25 4.73 3.26
C VAL A 41 1.80 5.86 4.17
N LEU A 42 1.99 5.72 5.48
CA LEU A 42 1.70 6.82 6.42
C LEU A 42 2.81 7.86 6.35
N THR A 43 2.47 9.08 5.93
CA THR A 43 3.44 10.17 5.74
C THR A 43 2.74 11.54 5.77
N ASP A 44 3.47 12.60 6.10
CA ASP A 44 3.03 13.98 5.89
C ASP A 44 3.20 14.43 4.42
N GLY A 45 3.87 13.60 3.60
CA GLY A 45 4.15 13.85 2.20
C GLY A 45 5.23 14.91 1.97
N TYR A 46 6.04 15.21 2.99
CA TYR A 46 7.13 16.16 2.87
C TYR A 46 8.36 15.50 2.23
N ASP A 47 8.31 15.19 0.94
CA ASP A 47 9.51 14.83 0.19
C ASP A 47 10.11 16.08 -0.48
N ARG A 48 11.29 16.52 0.02
CA ARG A 48 12.06 17.64 -0.55
C ARG A 48 12.53 17.38 -1.99
N ARG A 49 12.40 16.15 -2.50
CA ARG A 49 12.87 15.68 -3.80
C ARG A 49 11.76 14.97 -4.58
N GLY A 50 10.56 15.57 -4.64
CA GLY A 50 9.33 15.00 -5.21
C GLY A 50 9.45 14.27 -6.57
N SER A 51 10.46 14.54 -7.41
CA SER A 51 10.68 13.76 -8.64
C SER A 51 11.06 12.30 -8.42
N PHE A 52 11.69 11.95 -7.29
CA PHE A 52 12.16 10.58 -7.06
C PHE A 52 11.05 9.66 -6.53
N ILE A 53 10.19 10.16 -5.63
CA ILE A 53 9.06 9.39 -5.10
C ILE A 53 8.10 8.96 -6.21
N HIS A 54 7.81 9.82 -7.19
CA HIS A 54 6.99 9.45 -8.34
C HIS A 54 7.61 8.32 -9.18
N ARG A 55 8.94 8.27 -9.32
CA ARG A 55 9.61 7.17 -10.03
C ARG A 55 9.47 5.85 -9.29
N ILE A 56 9.60 5.87 -7.97
CA ILE A 56 9.45 4.66 -7.15
C ILE A 56 7.99 4.18 -7.14
N ILE A 57 7.02 5.09 -7.06
CA ILE A 57 5.60 4.75 -7.16
C ILE A 57 5.29 4.13 -8.52
N ALA A 58 5.72 4.77 -9.63
CA ALA A 58 5.52 4.22 -10.97
C ALA A 58 6.17 2.83 -11.13
N HIS A 59 7.32 2.61 -10.51
CA HIS A 59 7.98 1.32 -10.50
C HIS A 59 7.20 0.25 -9.70
N ALA A 60 6.55 0.62 -8.60
CA ALA A 60 5.66 -0.27 -7.85
C ALA A 60 4.39 -0.61 -8.67
N GLU A 61 3.79 0.39 -9.32
CA GLU A 61 2.59 0.24 -10.16
C GLU A 61 2.84 -0.68 -11.37
N GLN A 62 4.02 -0.59 -12.01
CA GLN A 62 4.45 -1.51 -13.07
C GLN A 62 4.45 -2.97 -12.64
N ARG A 63 4.48 -3.23 -11.33
CA ARG A 63 4.46 -4.57 -10.74
C ARG A 63 3.12 -4.91 -10.10
N SER A 64 2.06 -4.20 -10.50
CA SER A 64 0.70 -4.38 -9.99
C SER A 64 0.58 -4.16 -8.48
N ILE A 65 1.40 -3.26 -7.91
CA ILE A 65 1.27 -2.79 -6.53
C ILE A 65 0.68 -1.39 -6.56
N THR A 66 -0.47 -1.22 -5.91
CA THR A 66 -1.11 0.10 -5.75
C THR A 66 -0.53 0.77 -4.50
N VAL A 67 0.11 1.93 -4.66
CA VAL A 67 0.73 2.67 -3.56
C VAL A 67 -0.20 3.81 -3.14
N ILE A 68 -0.63 3.78 -1.87
CA ILE A 68 -1.63 4.71 -1.33
C ILE A 68 -0.99 5.53 -0.22
N GLY A 69 -0.93 6.85 -0.40
CA GLY A 69 -0.45 7.77 0.62
C GLY A 69 -1.52 8.01 1.69
N ILE A 70 -1.17 7.93 2.97
CA ILE A 70 -2.05 8.24 4.10
C ILE A 70 -1.48 9.44 4.86
N GLY A 71 -2.18 10.57 4.77
CA GLY A 71 -1.90 11.77 5.54
C GLY A 71 -2.77 11.88 6.79
N ILE A 72 -2.21 12.44 7.87
CA ILE A 72 -2.94 12.72 9.11
C ILE A 72 -2.73 14.17 9.52
N GLY A 73 -3.82 14.90 9.64
CA GLY A 73 -3.84 16.31 10.01
C GLY A 73 -4.11 17.22 8.82
N LEU A 74 -4.32 18.50 9.12
CA LEU A 74 -4.68 19.52 8.14
C LEU A 74 -3.52 19.97 7.25
N GLU A 75 -2.28 19.64 7.63
CA GLU A 75 -1.06 20.05 6.92
C GLU A 75 -0.48 18.95 6.00
N SER A 76 -1.13 17.79 5.90
CA SER A 76 -0.66 16.65 5.07
C SER A 76 -0.90 16.82 3.56
N ASN A 77 -0.95 18.06 3.07
CA ASN A 77 -1.16 18.35 1.65
C ASN A 77 -0.04 17.81 0.75
N GLY A 78 1.16 17.57 1.32
CA GLY A 78 2.26 16.94 0.60
C GLY A 78 1.93 15.54 0.09
N VAL A 79 1.01 14.83 0.76
CA VAL A 79 0.58 13.48 0.36
C VAL A 79 -0.14 13.53 -0.98
N CYS A 80 -1.07 14.47 -1.15
CA CYS A 80 -1.83 14.64 -2.40
C CYS A 80 -0.94 15.08 -3.58
N LEU A 81 0.24 15.65 -3.31
CA LEU A 81 1.22 16.03 -4.33
C LEU A 81 2.16 14.88 -4.69
N SER A 82 2.37 13.94 -3.77
CA SER A 82 3.38 12.88 -3.93
C SER A 82 2.79 11.55 -4.41
N PHE A 83 1.51 11.29 -4.16
CA PHE A 83 0.84 10.00 -4.43
C PHE A 83 -0.34 10.18 -5.38
N ASN A 84 -0.51 9.21 -6.30
CA ASN A 84 -1.64 9.16 -7.22
C ASN A 84 -2.94 8.82 -6.46
N ASP A 85 -2.88 7.82 -5.58
CA ASP A 85 -3.95 7.44 -4.66
C ASP A 85 -3.60 7.90 -3.24
N TRP A 86 -4.55 8.53 -2.56
CA TRP A 86 -4.31 9.06 -1.22
C TRP A 86 -5.56 9.09 -0.35
N ILE A 87 -5.32 9.09 0.95
CA ILE A 87 -6.32 9.19 2.02
C ILE A 87 -5.82 10.25 3.00
N ILE A 88 -6.66 11.25 3.32
CA ILE A 88 -6.37 12.24 4.36
C ILE A 88 -7.36 12.08 5.50
N ALA A 89 -6.84 11.82 6.71
CA ALA A 89 -7.63 11.86 7.94
C ALA A 89 -7.34 13.15 8.71
N GLN A 90 -8.37 13.83 9.20
CA GLN A 90 -8.17 15.09 9.96
C GLN A 90 -7.43 14.87 11.29
N ASN A 91 -7.54 13.68 11.88
CA ASN A 91 -6.81 13.29 13.08
C ASN A 91 -6.60 11.76 13.10
N PRO A 92 -5.68 11.22 13.94
CA PRO A 92 -5.35 9.80 13.94
C PRO A 92 -6.53 8.86 14.22
N ARG A 93 -7.54 9.32 14.97
CA ARG A 93 -8.70 8.48 15.32
C ARG A 93 -9.61 8.19 14.13
N LEU A 94 -9.57 9.05 13.11
CA LEU A 94 -10.40 8.96 11.91
C LEU A 94 -9.73 8.15 10.77
N VAL A 95 -8.52 7.65 10.95
CA VAL A 95 -7.79 6.91 9.91
C VAL A 95 -8.55 5.64 9.52
N CYS A 96 -9.07 4.90 10.50
CA CYS A 96 -9.86 3.70 10.23
C CYS A 96 -11.12 4.02 9.43
N ASP A 97 -11.87 5.06 9.82
CA ASP A 97 -13.07 5.47 9.10
C ASP A 97 -12.75 5.89 7.66
N ALA A 98 -11.64 6.60 7.46
CA ALA A 98 -11.18 7.02 6.14
C ALA A 98 -10.77 5.81 5.26
N LEU A 99 -10.11 4.81 5.84
CA LEU A 99 -9.76 3.56 5.15
C LEU A 99 -11.00 2.75 4.75
N ILE A 100 -12.01 2.68 5.63
CA ILE A 100 -13.27 1.99 5.36
C ILE A 100 -14.01 2.68 4.20
N ASN A 101 -14.10 4.02 4.24
CA ASN A 101 -14.74 4.79 3.18
C ASN A 101 -14.03 4.59 1.84
N TRP A 102 -12.69 4.71 1.81
CA TRP A 102 -11.90 4.45 0.61
C TRP A 102 -12.11 3.01 0.09
N SER A 103 -12.09 2.02 0.98
CA SER A 103 -12.32 0.61 0.59
C SER A 103 -13.72 0.39 0.01
N ASN A 104 -14.74 1.09 0.53
CA ASN A 104 -16.10 0.99 0.03
C ASN A 104 -16.26 1.65 -1.35
N GLU A 105 -15.54 2.74 -1.62
CA GLU A 105 -15.52 3.41 -2.93
C GLU A 105 -14.81 2.56 -4.00
N GLN A 106 -13.80 1.79 -3.61
CA GLN A 106 -13.06 0.89 -4.49
C GLN A 106 -13.73 -0.48 -4.67
N SER A 107 -14.68 -0.83 -3.79
CA SER A 107 -15.43 -2.08 -3.89
C SER A 107 -16.59 -1.90 -4.86
N ASP A 108 -16.69 -2.79 -5.86
CA ASP A 108 -17.87 -2.90 -6.73
C ASP A 108 -19.07 -3.58 -6.04
N GLY A 109 -18.98 -3.79 -4.72
CA GLY A 109 -20.00 -4.46 -3.90
C GLY A 109 -20.06 -5.98 -4.10
N ARG A 110 -19.15 -6.58 -4.90
CA ARG A 110 -19.10 -8.04 -5.05
C ARG A 110 -18.19 -8.62 -3.97
N THR A 111 -18.80 -9.05 -2.88
CA THR A 111 -18.17 -10.07 -2.03
C THR A 111 -17.79 -11.27 -2.91
N PRO A 112 -16.55 -11.78 -2.85
CA PRO A 112 -16.24 -13.08 -3.44
C PRO A 112 -17.24 -14.10 -2.89
N ASN A 113 -17.97 -14.79 -3.77
CA ASN A 113 -18.99 -15.77 -3.38
C ASN A 113 -18.41 -16.93 -2.55
N ASP A 114 -17.09 -17.10 -2.57
CA ASP A 114 -16.39 -18.12 -1.81
C ASP A 114 -15.95 -17.53 -0.48
N SER A 115 -16.49 -18.12 0.60
CA SER A 115 -16.08 -17.91 1.99
C SER A 115 -14.55 -17.90 2.10
N LEU A 116 -13.96 -16.69 2.17
CA LEU A 116 -12.53 -16.48 2.47
C LEU A 116 -12.17 -16.95 3.89
N PHE A 117 -13.17 -17.22 4.72
CA PHE A 117 -13.02 -18.06 5.89
C PHE A 117 -13.11 -19.51 5.42
N HIS A 118 -11.95 -20.12 5.16
CA HIS A 118 -11.86 -21.55 5.35
C HIS A 118 -12.25 -21.80 6.81
N GLU A 119 -13.43 -22.39 7.04
CA GLU A 119 -13.74 -23.01 8.32
C GLU A 119 -12.67 -24.07 8.55
N GLU A 120 -11.57 -23.67 9.18
CA GLU A 120 -10.61 -24.60 9.73
C GLU A 120 -11.37 -25.34 10.82
N LYS A 121 -11.92 -26.51 10.45
CA LYS A 121 -12.54 -27.44 11.39
C LYS A 121 -11.48 -27.77 12.43
N THR A 122 -11.51 -27.04 13.54
CA THR A 122 -10.75 -27.33 14.73
C THR A 122 -11.35 -28.61 15.29
N SER A 123 -10.81 -29.76 14.88
CA SER A 123 -11.07 -31.03 15.54
C SER A 123 -10.39 -30.97 16.90
N ILE A 124 -11.12 -30.49 17.90
CA ILE A 124 -10.73 -30.61 19.30
C ILE A 124 -10.79 -32.11 19.63
N PHE A 125 -9.65 -32.80 19.51
CA PHE A 125 -9.47 -34.12 20.10
C PHE A 125 -9.44 -33.95 21.62
N ARG A 126 -10.54 -34.31 22.29
CA ARG A 126 -10.52 -34.60 23.73
C ARG A 126 -10.20 -36.08 23.88
N GLY A 127 -8.97 -36.37 24.33
CA GLY A 127 -8.63 -37.62 25.01
C GLY A 127 -9.01 -37.54 26.48
#